data_AF-A0A7Y0ABJ3-F1
#
_entry.id   AF-A0A7Y0ABJ3-F1
#
_cell.length_a   1.000
_cell.length_b   1.000
_cell.length_c   1.000
_cell.angle_alpha   90.00
_cell.angle_beta   90.00
_cell.angle_gamma   90.00
#
_symmetry.space_group_name_H-M   'P 1'
#
loop_
_entity.id
_entity.type
_entity.pdbx_description
1 polymer ?
#
loop_
_entity_poly.entity_id
_entity_poly.type
_entity_poly.pdbx_seq_one_letter_code
_entity_poly.pdbx_strand_id
1 'polypeptide(L)' 'MPTQLLSTLHRSLIAFSALALGLGPRAQVLAQHQVTEADLHHHQADWERLLVLRAAGRGNTQRASREFPGT' A
#
# COMPACT_ATOMS: atom_id res chain seq x y z
N MET A 1 -25.61 -10.89 -11.48
CA MET A 1 -24.55 -11.42 -10.60
C MET A 1 -24.00 -10.25 -9.80
N PRO A 2 -24.04 -10.25 -8.45
CA PRO A 2 -23.41 -9.17 -7.70
C PRO A 2 -21.90 -9.39 -7.84
N THR A 3 -21.27 -8.68 -8.77
CA THR A 3 -19.82 -8.52 -8.74
C THR A 3 -19.51 -7.89 -7.39
N GLN A 4 -18.90 -8.67 -6.49
CA GLN A 4 -18.45 -8.14 -5.20
C GLN A 4 -17.72 -6.84 -5.50
N LEU A 5 -18.29 -5.71 -5.05
CA LEU A 5 -17.85 -4.37 -5.39
C LEU A 5 -16.44 -4.24 -4.83
N LEU A 6 -15.43 -4.52 -5.66
CA LEU A 6 -14.04 -4.52 -5.22
C LEU A 6 -13.76 -3.14 -4.64
N SER A 7 -13.18 -3.10 -3.44
CA SER A 7 -12.82 -1.84 -2.82
C SER A 7 -11.85 -1.07 -3.70
N THR A 8 -11.85 0.26 -3.59
CA THR A 8 -10.91 1.12 -4.33
C THR A 8 -9.45 0.74 -4.04
N LEU A 9 -9.15 0.30 -2.81
CA LEU A 9 -7.84 -0.25 -2.45
C LEU A 9 -7.49 -1.49 -3.29
N HIS A 10 -8.40 -2.46 -3.37
CA HIS A 10 -8.14 -3.70 -4.12
C HIS A 10 -7.89 -3.41 -5.60
N ARG A 11 -8.70 -2.53 -6.20
CA ARG A 11 -8.53 -2.11 -7.59
C ARG A 11 -7.23 -1.34 -7.80
N SER A 12 -6.82 -0.52 -6.83
CA SER A 12 -5.56 0.22 -6.86
C SER A 12 -4.36 -0.71 -6.79
N LEU A 13 -4.42 -1.78 -5.98
CA LEU A 13 -3.36 -2.78 -5.94
C LEU A 13 -3.21 -3.54 -7.26
N ILE A 14 -4.32 -3.87 -7.93
CA ILE A 14 -4.29 -4.49 -9.26
C ILE A 14 -3.71 -3.52 -10.30
N ALA A 15 -4.14 -2.25 -10.27
CA ALA A 15 -3.59 -1.24 -11.17
C ALA A 15 -2.09 -1.03 -10.94
N PHE A 16 -1.62 -1.00 -9.70
CA PHE A 16 -0.20 -0.93 -9.38
C PHE A 16 0.59 -2.10 -9.96
N SER A 17 0.10 -3.34 -9.81
CA SER A 17 0.80 -4.51 -10.35
C SER A 17 0.80 -4.52 -11.88
N ALA A 18 -0.30 -4.14 -12.52
CA ALA A 18 -0.39 -4.03 -13.97
C ALA A 18 0.57 -2.96 -14.53
N LEU A 19 0.69 -1.81 -13.86
CA LEU A 19 1.66 -0.77 -14.21
C LEU A 19 3.10 -1.25 -14.02
N ALA A 20 3.40 -1.94 -12.92
CA ALA A 20 4.73 -2.47 -12.65
C ALA A 20 5.17 -3.55 -13.65
N LEU A 21 4.22 -4.33 -14.17
CA LEU A 21 4.44 -5.35 -15.19
C LEU A 21 4.44 -4.78 -16.63
N GLY A 22 4.16 -3.48 -16.81
CA GLY A 22 4.14 -2.84 -18.12
C GLY A 22 2.99 -3.31 -19.02
N LEU A 23 1.85 -3.73 -18.45
CA LEU A 23 0.71 -4.30 -19.19
C LEU A 23 -0.05 -3.30 -20.08
N GLY A 24 0.39 -2.04 -20.13
CA GLY A 24 -0.13 -1.06 -21.06
C GLY A 24 0.12 0.39 -20.64
N PRO A 25 -0.38 1.35 -21.44
CA PRO A 25 -0.35 2.76 -21.11
C PRO A 25 -1.07 3.05 -19.80
N ARG A 26 -0.51 3.95 -19.00
CA ARG A 26 -1.01 4.25 -17.65
C ARG A 26 -2.48 4.61 -17.61
N ALA A 27 -2.93 5.52 -18.48
CA ALA A 27 -4.33 5.94 -18.55
C ALA A 27 -5.30 4.78 -18.83
N GLN A 28 -4.88 3.79 -19.63
CA GLN A 28 -5.71 2.64 -19.97
C GLN A 28 -5.86 1.69 -18.78
N VAL A 29 -4.75 1.43 -18.06
CA VAL A 29 -4.75 0.60 -16.85
C VAL A 29 -5.66 1.22 -15.77
N LEU A 30 -5.55 2.52 -15.55
CA LEU A 30 -6.40 3.26 -14.61
C LEU A 30 -7.89 3.14 -14.96
N ALA A 31 -8.24 3.37 -16.22
CA ALA A 31 -9.62 3.29 -16.70
C ALA A 31 -10.18 1.86 -16.57
N GLN A 32 -9.39 0.84 -16.95
CA GLN A 32 -9.78 -0.57 -16.88
C GLN A 32 -10.07 -1.02 -15.45
N HIS A 33 -9.30 -0.52 -14.48
CA HIS A 33 -9.48 -0.85 -13.08
C HIS A 33 -10.35 0.14 -12.31
N GLN A 34 -10.96 1.13 -12.98
CA GLN A 34 -11.82 2.15 -12.37
C GLN A 34 -11.16 2.85 -11.18
N VAL A 35 -9.90 3.23 -11.34
CA VAL A 35 -9.12 3.96 -10.33
C VAL A 35 -8.52 5.23 -10.94
N THR A 36 -8.40 6.25 -10.12
CA THR A 36 -7.76 7.51 -10.51
C THR A 36 -6.31 7.55 -10.06
N GLU A 37 -5.54 8.51 -10.59
CA GLU A 37 -4.21 8.79 -10.06
C GLU A 37 -4.24 9.18 -8.58
N ALA A 38 -5.26 9.93 -8.16
CA ALA A 38 -5.40 10.36 -6.77
C ALA A 38 -5.58 9.15 -5.83
N ASP A 39 -6.33 8.13 -6.25
CA ASP A 39 -6.50 6.89 -5.48
C ASP A 39 -5.17 6.14 -5.32
N LEU A 40 -4.40 6.02 -6.41
CA LEU A 40 -3.07 5.40 -6.36
C LEU A 40 -2.15 6.16 -5.40
N HIS A 41 -2.06 7.48 -5.54
CA HIS A 41 -1.22 8.31 -4.68
C HIS A 41 -1.61 8.23 -3.21
N HIS A 42 -2.92 8.24 -2.93
CA HIS A 42 -3.44 8.11 -1.57
C HIS A 42 -3.02 6.78 -0.94
N HIS A 43 -3.24 5.67 -1.64
CA HIS A 43 -2.90 4.35 -1.12
C HIS A 43 -1.39 4.09 -1.04
N GLN A 44 -0.60 4.70 -1.92
CA GLN A 44 0.86 4.69 -1.80
C GLN A 44 1.33 5.43 -0.54
N ALA A 45 0.80 6.62 -0.28
CA ALA A 45 1.15 7.40 0.91
C ALA A 45 0.74 6.68 2.21
N ASP A 46 -0.41 6.02 2.23
CA ASP A 46 -0.84 5.19 3.35
C ASP A 46 0.13 4.03 3.60
N TRP A 47 0.59 3.37 2.54
CA TRP A 47 1.57 2.30 2.65
C TRP A 47 2.91 2.80 3.20
N GLU A 48 3.41 3.92 2.69
CA GLU A 48 4.64 4.56 3.17
C GLU A 48 4.53 4.92 4.66
N ARG A 49 3.37 5.46 5.09
CA ARG A 49 3.09 5.74 6.51
C ARG A 49 3.15 4.48 7.36
N LEU A 50 2.57 3.37 6.91
CA LEU A 50 2.62 2.09 7.62
C LEU A 50 4.05 1.54 7.74
N LEU A 51 4.88 1.71 6.70
CA LEU A 51 6.29 1.32 6.75
C LEU A 51 7.07 2.14 7.79
N VAL A 52 6.84 3.45 7.86
CA VAL A 52 7.44 4.33 8.87
C VAL A 52 7.00 3.91 10.28
N LEU A 53 5.71 3.68 10.50
CA LEU A 53 5.19 3.22 11.80
C LEU A 53 5.78 1.87 12.20
N ARG A 54 5.94 0.93 11.26
CA ARG A 54 6.59 -0.36 11.51
C ARG A 54 8.07 -0.19 11.89
N ALA A 55 8.79 0.71 11.22
CA ALA A 55 10.19 0.99 11.53
C ALA A 55 10.32 1.63 12.94
N ALA A 56 9.48 2.61 13.25
CA ALA A 56 9.43 3.26 14.56
C ALA A 56 9.06 2.27 15.68
N GLY A 57 8.08 1.39 15.44
CA GLY A 57 7.69 0.34 16.38
C GLY A 57 8.84 -0.62 16.70
N ARG A 58 9.59 -1.08 15.68
CA ARG A 58 10.77 -1.94 15.89
C ARG A 58 11.90 -1.22 16.63
N GLY A 59 12.14 0.06 16.34
CA GLY A 59 13.11 0.87 17.08
C GLY A 59 12.74 1.03 18.55
N ASN A 60 11.45 1.16 18.86
CA ASN A 60 10.96 1.25 20.23
C ASN A 60 11.10 -0.08 20.98
N THR A 61 10.79 -1.22 20.34
CA THR A 61 11.01 -2.55 20.95
C THR A 61 12.50 -2.81 21.22
N GLN A 62 13.38 -2.43 20.31
CA GLN A 62 14.83 -2.65 20.46
C GLN A 62 15.48 -1.76 21.53
N ARG A 63 14.95 -0.55 21.76
CA ARG A 63 15.34 0.28 22.92
C ARG A 63 14.85 -0.32 24.24
N ALA A 64 13.59 -0.74 24.31
CA ALA A 64 13.04 -1.35 25.51
C ALA A 64 13.81 -2.63 25.94
N SER A 65 14.22 -3.46 24.98
CA SER A 65 15.05 -4.65 25.26
C SER A 65 16.50 -4.34 25.68
N ARG A 66 17.01 -3.14 25.42
CA ARG A 66 18.34 -2.70 25.88
C ARG A 66 18.32 -2.09 27.27
N GLU A 67 17.23 -1.43 27.65
CA GLU A 67 17.08 -0.76 28.94
C GLU A 67 16.72 -1.74 30.07
N PHE A 68 16.20 -2.92 29.74
CA PHE A 68 15.96 -4.00 30.69
C PHE A 68 16.59 -5.32 30.19
N PRO A 69 17.91 -5.51 30.33
CA PRO A 69 18.48 -6.83 30.25
C PRO A 69 17.96 -7.61 31.46
N GLY A 70 17.40 -8.80 31.24
CA GLY A 70 16.81 -9.61 32.31
C GLY A 70 17.72 -9.71 33.54
N THR A 71 17.11 -9.54 34.71
CA THR A 71 17.57 -10.10 35.98
C THR A 71 17.78 -11.61 35.86
#